data_AF-A0A9C7V255-F1
#
_entry.id   AF-A0A9C7V255-F1
#
_cell.length_a   1.000
_cell.length_b   1.000
_cell.length_c   1.000
_cell.angle_alpha   90.00
_cell.angle_beta   90.00
_cell.angle_gamma   90.00
#
_symmetry.space_group_name_H-M   'P 1'
#
loop_
_entity.id
_entity.type
_entity.pdbx_description
1 polymer ?
#
loop_
_entity_poly.entity_id
_entity_poly.type
_entity_poly.pdbx_seq_one_letter_code
_entity_poly.pdbx_strand_id
1 'polypeptide(L)' 'MGIQDLVGKERELIVVALLALHRERVNSFNSACTACSLAGKEWPEQEMFGINEVMNALRMVGALPVR' A
#
# COMPACT_ATOMS: atom_id res chain seq x y z
N MET A 1 -17.49 -9.16 12.93
CA MET A 1 -17.50 -8.58 11.58
C MET A 1 -16.12 -8.01 11.30
N GLY A 2 -15.46 -8.50 10.25
CA GLY A 2 -14.17 -8.01 9.77
C GLY A 2 -14.30 -7.25 8.46
N ILE A 3 -13.20 -6.67 7.97
CA ILE A 3 -13.19 -5.94 6.69
C ILE A 3 -13.58 -6.84 5.51
N GLN A 4 -13.30 -8.14 5.62
CA GLN A 4 -13.65 -9.15 4.62
C GLN A 4 -15.16 -9.41 4.50
N ASP A 5 -15.94 -9.01 5.51
CA ASP A 5 -17.40 -9.18 5.52
C ASP A 5 -18.11 -7.96 4.88
N LEU A 6 -17.37 -6.91 4.50
CA LEU A 6 -17.94 -5.71 3.91
C LEU A 6 -18.45 -5.98 2.49
N VAL A 7 -19.64 -5.48 2.20
CA VAL A 7 -20.31 -5.56 0.90
C VAL A 7 -20.77 -4.17 0.46
N GLY A 8 -21.29 -4.04 -0.76
CA GLY A 8 -21.90 -2.80 -1.24
C GLY A 8 -20.99 -1.58 -1.12
N LYS A 9 -21.53 -0.49 -0.56
CA LYS A 9 -20.86 0.81 -0.56
C LYS A 9 -19.68 0.87 0.40
N GLU A 10 -19.78 0.19 1.53
CA GLU A 10 -18.73 0.10 2.54
C GLU A 10 -17.50 -0.58 1.97
N ARG A 11 -17.70 -1.66 1.19
CA ARG A 11 -16.62 -2.33 0.47
C ARG A 11 -15.95 -1.41 -0.54
N GLU A 12 -16.72 -0.65 -1.31
CA GLU A 12 -16.15 0.30 -2.27
C GLU A 12 -15.26 1.35 -1.59
N LEU A 13 -15.74 1.92 -0.49
CA LEU A 13 -15.01 2.97 0.24
C LEU A 13 -13.70 2.44 0.84
N ILE A 14 -13.71 1.24 1.42
CA ILE A 14 -12.49 0.67 1.99
C ILE A 14 -11.48 0.30 0.88
N VAL A 15 -11.95 -0.19 -0.28
CA VAL A 15 -11.07 -0.47 -1.43
C VAL A 15 -10.41 0.81 -1.91
N VAL A 16 -11.16 1.90 -2.07
CA VAL A 16 -10.60 3.21 -2.47
C VAL A 16 -9.58 3.72 -1.46
N ALA A 17 -9.89 3.63 -0.15
CA ALA A 17 -8.98 4.05 0.90
C ALA A 17 -7.67 3.25 0.90
N LEU A 18 -7.75 1.92 0.75
CA LEU A 18 -6.58 1.05 0.71
C LEU A 18 -5.75 1.24 -0.56
N LEU A 19 -6.38 1.48 -1.72
CA LEU A 19 -5.67 1.81 -2.95
C LEU A 19 -4.91 3.13 -2.84
N ALA A 20 -5.53 4.17 -2.26
CA ALA A 20 -4.88 5.44 -2.01
C ALA A 20 -3.69 5.28 -1.06
N LEU A 21 -3.86 4.54 0.04
CA LEU A 21 -2.78 4.27 0.99
C LEU A 21 -1.62 3.49 0.36
N HIS A 22 -1.93 2.48 -0.46
CA HIS A 22 -0.91 1.71 -1.18
C HIS A 22 -0.07 2.63 -2.08
N ARG A 23 -0.73 3.49 -2.87
CA ARG A 23 -0.06 4.46 -3.74
C ARG A 23 0.89 5.38 -2.96
N GLU A 24 0.44 5.93 -1.84
CA GLU A 24 1.28 6.84 -1.04
C GLU A 24 2.46 6.12 -0.36
N ARG A 25 2.29 4.88 0.08
CA ARG A 25 3.40 4.07 0.63
C ARG A 25 4.45 3.73 -0.44
N VAL A 26 4.02 3.38 -1.65
CA VAL A 26 4.91 3.16 -2.79
C VAL A 26 5.66 4.45 -3.17
N ASN A 27 4.97 5.59 -3.22
CA ASN A 27 5.60 6.88 -3.50
C ASN A 27 6.64 7.24 -2.43
N SER A 28 6.33 6.98 -1.16
CA SER A 28 7.24 7.21 -0.04
C SER A 28 8.49 6.35 -0.14
N PHE A 29 8.33 5.05 -0.44
CA PHE A 29 9.45 4.13 -0.66
C PHE A 29 10.34 4.60 -1.81
N ASN A 30 9.74 4.92 -2.96
CA ASN A 30 10.47 5.40 -4.14
C ASN A 30 11.23 6.71 -3.86
N SER A 31 10.65 7.60 -3.06
CA SER A 31 11.30 8.85 -2.64
C SER A 31 12.54 8.57 -1.78
N ALA A 32 12.46 7.62 -0.84
CA ALA A 32 13.59 7.21 -0.03
C ALA A 32 14.69 6.53 -0.86
N CYS A 33 14.32 5.64 -1.79
CA CYS A 33 15.26 5.02 -2.74
C CYS A 33 15.96 6.07 -3.59
N THR A 34 15.24 7.10 -4.04
CA THR A 34 15.80 8.22 -4.80
C THR A 34 16.82 8.98 -3.96
N ALA A 35 16.48 9.31 -2.71
CA ALA A 35 17.40 10.00 -1.81
C ALA A 35 18.66 9.18 -1.52
N CYS A 36 18.53 7.86 -1.28
CA CYS A 36 19.68 6.97 -1.08
C CYS A 36 20.56 6.89 -2.33
N SER A 37 19.95 6.77 -3.52
CA SER A 37 20.66 6.74 -4.80
C SER A 37 21.48 8.00 -5.02
N LEU A 38 20.89 9.18 -4.75
CA LEU A 38 21.59 10.47 -4.87
C LEU A 38 22.73 10.62 -3.84
N ALA A 39 22.61 9.96 -2.69
CA ALA A 39 23.62 9.97 -1.64
C ALA A 39 24.67 8.84 -1.76
N GLY A 40 24.56 7.94 -2.76
CA GLY A 40 25.42 6.77 -2.89
C GLY A 40 25.27 5.75 -1.75
N LYS A 41 24.08 5.68 -1.14
CA LYS A 41 23.76 4.78 -0.03
C LYS A 41 22.88 3.61 -0.48
N GLU A 42 22.88 2.54 0.31
CA GLU A 42 21.98 1.41 0.11
C GLU A 42 20.51 1.82 0.26
N TRP A 43 19.63 1.11 -0.45
CA TRP A 43 18.20 1.34 -0.40
C TRP A 43 17.60 0.79 0.90
N PRO A 44 16.53 1.41 1.43
CA PRO A 44 15.82 0.85 2.56
C PRO A 44 15.07 -0.43 2.18
N GLU A 45 14.73 -1.24 3.17
CA GLU A 45 13.84 -2.39 2.99
C GLU A 45 12.39 -1.91 2.74
N GLN A 46 11.66 -2.59 1.86
CA GLN A 46 10.26 -2.22 1.54
C GLN A 46 9.34 -2.36 2.75
N GLU A 47 9.67 -3.31 3.63
CA GLU A 47 8.98 -3.60 4.88
C GLU A 47 8.90 -2.36 5.79
N MET A 48 9.89 -1.46 5.75
CA MET A 48 9.88 -0.21 6.52
C MET A 48 8.70 0.72 6.14
N PHE A 49 8.17 0.58 4.92
CA PHE A 49 7.08 1.41 4.40
C PHE A 49 5.71 0.75 4.52
N GLY A 50 5.65 -0.50 4.99
CA GLY A 50 4.42 -1.23 5.24
C GLY A 50 3.59 -1.53 3.98
N ILE A 51 4.23 -1.69 2.81
CA ILE A 51 3.51 -1.91 1.54
C ILE A 51 2.74 -3.26 1.58
N ASN A 52 3.34 -4.29 2.17
CA ASN A 52 2.77 -5.63 2.26
C ASN A 52 1.48 -5.68 3.10
N GLU A 53 1.39 -4.88 4.15
CA GLU A 53 0.24 -4.79 5.03
C GLU A 53 -0.99 -4.27 4.28
N VAL A 54 -0.81 -3.23 3.45
CA VAL A 54 -1.90 -2.69 2.64
C VAL A 54 -2.28 -3.63 1.51
N MET A 55 -1.29 -4.31 0.90
CA MET A 55 -1.58 -5.35 -0.08
C MET A 55 -2.39 -6.50 0.52
N ASN A 56 -2.05 -6.94 1.73
CA ASN A 56 -2.80 -7.99 2.42
C ASN A 56 -4.22 -7.54 2.76
N ALA A 57 -4.40 -6.30 3.23
CA ALA A 57 -5.73 -5.73 3.47
C ALA A 57 -6.58 -5.65 2.20
N LEU A 58 -5.99 -5.27 1.05
CA LEU A 58 -6.67 -5.27 -0.25
C LEU A 58 -7.13 -6.68 -0.63
N ARG A 59 -6.27 -7.69 -0.46
CA ARG A 59 -6.62 -9.09 -0.74
C ARG A 59 -7.78 -9.58 0.12
N MET A 60 -7.84 -9.19 1.39
CA MET A 60 -8.94 -9.55 2.30
C MET A 60 -10.31 -9.04 1.83
N VAL A 61 -10.35 -7.92 1.10
CA VAL A 61 -11.59 -7.36 0.53
C VAL A 61 -11.80 -7.75 -0.94
N GLY A 62 -11.02 -8.71 -1.45
CA GLY A 62 -11.10 -9.19 -2.83
C GLY A 62 -10.69 -8.14 -3.86
N ALA A 63 -9.73 -7.29 -3.52
CA ALA A 63 -9.16 -6.27 -4.39
C ALA A 63 -7.64 -6.47 -4.55
N LEU A 64 -7.07 -5.83 -5.57
CA LEU A 64 -5.63 -5.79 -5.82
C LEU A 64 -5.24 -4.36 -6.19
N PRO A 65 -3.99 -3.94 -5.91
CA PRO A 65 -3.47 -2.68 -6.42
C PRO A 65 -3.58 -2.65 -7.94
N VAL A 66 -4.10 -1.56 -8.50
CA VAL A 66 -4.05 -1.30 -9.93
C VAL A 66 -2.70 -0.64 -10.22
N ARG A 67 -1.99 -1.14 -11.24
CA ARG A 67 -0.70 -0.58 -11.70
C ARG A 67 -0.86 0.84 -12.21
#